data_AF-A0AAW0SIG4-F1
#
_entry.id   AF-A0AAW0SIG4-F1
#
_cell.length_a   1.000
_cell.length_b   1.000
_cell.length_c   1.000
_cell.angle_alpha   90.00
_cell.angle_beta   90.00
_cell.angle_gamma   90.00
#
_symmetry.space_group_name_H-M   'P 1'
#
loop_
_entity.id
_entity.type
_entity.pdbx_description
1 polymer ?
#
loop_
_entity_poly.entity_id
_entity_poly.type
_entity_poly.pdbx_seq_one_letter_code
_entity_poly.pdbx_strand_id
1 'polypeptide(L)'
;MVGMDPEGGRFFFNAVREGESILYATEDENESHQWVTALYRATGQAHKPTPPVMPQGKNSTLSKIQGDADKAKKHGMDKYIGADPVRFDHHNLFRILQGQTLEYRLVDPYCSLGWFSPGQIFVLDEYQARYGVRGCYRHLCYLEDLLDRAEKGQMIDPTLIHYSFAFCASYVHGNRPDGVGTVLAEEKECFQHIKERLRVLLEHQITNFMYCFPFGRPEGALKATLSLLERVLMKDIVTPVPPGEVRGMIKKCLENAALLNYTRLSAETRIEEDLSGENAVSATRKLDDLIHLAELCVDLLQQNEEHHAEATLGNPSDPPGGKHSPGGKHHDKCEETS
;
A
#
# COMPACT_ATOMS: atom_id res chain seq x y z
N MET A 1 -16.23 -30.93 51.41
CA MET A 1 -16.64 -31.37 50.05
C MET A 1 -16.83 -30.13 49.21
N VAL A 2 -15.87 -29.86 48.34
CA VAL A 2 -15.91 -28.81 47.33
C VAL A 2 -16.75 -29.39 46.19
N GLY A 3 -17.90 -28.78 45.89
CA GLY A 3 -18.89 -29.33 44.98
C GLY A 3 -19.28 -28.33 43.90
N MET A 4 -18.74 -28.60 42.70
CA MET A 4 -19.33 -28.36 41.38
C MET A 4 -20.11 -27.05 41.18
N ASP A 5 -19.48 -26.07 40.54
CA ASP A 5 -20.20 -25.01 39.84
C ASP A 5 -21.02 -25.66 38.70
N PRO A 6 -22.35 -25.56 38.69
CA PRO A 6 -23.14 -26.08 37.58
C PRO A 6 -22.95 -25.17 36.35
N GLU A 7 -22.30 -25.69 35.30
CA GLU A 7 -22.22 -25.04 34.00
C GLU A 7 -23.62 -24.86 33.40
N GLY A 8 -24.02 -23.61 33.14
CA GLY A 8 -25.20 -23.27 32.33
C GLY A 8 -26.12 -22.18 32.90
N GLY A 9 -26.15 -21.96 34.21
CA GLY A 9 -27.04 -20.97 34.83
C GLY A 9 -26.43 -19.57 34.95
N ARG A 10 -27.24 -18.51 34.77
CA ARG A 10 -26.81 -17.10 34.94
C ARG A 10 -27.30 -16.48 36.25
N PHE A 11 -28.47 -16.90 36.73
CA PHE A 11 -29.09 -16.43 37.97
C PHE A 11 -29.32 -17.62 38.89
N PHE A 12 -28.92 -17.49 40.15
CA PHE A 12 -28.92 -18.60 41.10
C PHE A 12 -29.78 -18.28 42.32
N PHE A 13 -30.50 -19.28 42.81
CA PHE A 13 -31.25 -19.20 44.06
C PHE A 13 -31.22 -20.55 44.79
N ASN A 14 -31.32 -20.52 46.11
CA ASN A 14 -31.27 -21.71 46.94
C ASN A 14 -32.61 -21.98 47.64
N ALA A 15 -32.95 -23.26 47.79
CA ALA A 15 -33.99 -23.71 48.70
C ALA A 15 -33.32 -24.51 49.83
N VAL A 16 -33.63 -24.15 51.07
CA VAL A 16 -33.03 -24.78 52.26
C VAL A 16 -34.13 -25.48 53.06
N ARG A 17 -33.91 -26.74 53.41
CA ARG A 17 -34.79 -27.52 54.29
C ARG A 17 -33.95 -28.41 55.21
N GLU A 18 -34.17 -28.32 56.52
CA GLU A 18 -33.61 -29.25 57.53
C GLU A 18 -32.08 -29.48 57.42
N GLY A 19 -31.33 -28.47 56.97
CA GLY A 19 -29.87 -28.54 56.81
C GLY A 19 -29.38 -28.96 55.41
N GLU A 20 -30.29 -29.36 54.52
CA GLU A 20 -30.01 -29.55 53.10
C GLU A 20 -30.26 -28.25 52.32
N SER A 21 -29.33 -27.90 51.44
CA SER A 21 -29.43 -26.73 50.56
C SER A 21 -29.34 -27.20 49.11
N ILE A 22 -30.42 -26.98 48.35
CA ILE A 22 -30.47 -27.27 46.92
C ILE A 22 -30.28 -25.95 46.16
N LEU A 23 -29.29 -25.92 45.27
CA LEU A 23 -29.00 -24.79 44.40
C LEU A 23 -29.74 -24.96 43.07
N TYR A 24 -30.50 -23.95 42.69
CA TYR A 24 -31.16 -23.85 41.39
C TYR A 24 -30.52 -22.74 40.56
N ALA A 25 -30.60 -22.87 39.24
CA ALA A 25 -30.10 -21.86 38.32
C ALA A 25 -31.05 -21.66 37.12
N THR A 26 -31.18 -20.41 36.65
CA THR A 26 -31.95 -20.02 35.45
C THR A 26 -31.08 -19.18 34.52
N GLU A 27 -31.43 -19.12 33.24
CA GLU A 27 -30.75 -18.24 32.28
C GLU A 27 -31.25 -16.79 32.32
N ASP A 28 -32.51 -16.59 32.71
CA ASP A 28 -33.19 -15.28 32.76
C ASP A 28 -33.52 -14.86 34.21
N GLU A 29 -33.39 -13.55 34.50
CA GLU A 29 -33.60 -12.97 35.83
C GLU A 29 -35.07 -12.93 36.23
N ASN A 30 -35.96 -12.67 35.26
CA ASN A 30 -37.39 -12.58 35.49
C ASN A 30 -37.98 -13.98 35.73
N GLU A 31 -37.47 -15.00 35.03
CA GLU A 31 -37.80 -16.40 35.32
C GLU A 31 -37.33 -16.80 36.73
N SER A 32 -36.11 -16.41 37.13
CA SER A 32 -35.59 -16.60 38.50
C SER A 32 -36.55 -16.03 39.56
N HIS A 33 -37.01 -14.79 39.36
CA HIS A 33 -37.97 -14.14 40.26
C HIS A 33 -39.32 -14.85 40.34
N GLN A 34 -39.82 -15.35 39.21
CA GLN A 34 -41.08 -16.10 39.17
C GLN A 34 -40.95 -17.40 39.96
N TRP A 35 -39.87 -18.15 39.77
CA TRP A 35 -39.60 -19.38 40.53
C TRP A 35 -39.44 -19.12 42.03
N VAL A 36 -38.67 -18.11 42.42
CA VAL A 36 -38.50 -17.74 43.84
C VAL A 36 -39.85 -17.35 44.46
N THR A 37 -40.70 -16.62 43.73
CA THR A 37 -42.04 -16.24 44.21
C THR A 37 -42.97 -17.45 44.32
N ALA A 38 -42.91 -18.38 43.36
CA ALA A 38 -43.69 -19.61 43.39
C ALA A 38 -43.26 -20.52 44.56
N LEU A 39 -41.95 -20.71 44.76
CA LEU A 39 -41.41 -21.47 45.89
C LEU A 39 -41.82 -20.84 47.22
N TYR A 40 -41.70 -19.50 47.36
CA TYR A 40 -42.13 -18.79 48.57
C TYR A 40 -43.61 -19.07 48.93
N ARG A 41 -44.50 -19.04 47.93
CA ARG A 41 -45.93 -19.34 48.13
C ARG A 41 -46.17 -20.80 48.49
N ALA A 42 -45.44 -21.71 47.87
CA ALA A 42 -45.59 -23.15 48.08
C ALA A 42 -45.04 -23.61 49.44
N THR A 43 -43.91 -23.04 49.90
CA THR A 43 -43.29 -23.41 51.18
C THR A 43 -43.96 -22.72 52.37
N GLY A 44 -44.63 -21.59 52.16
CA GLY A 44 -45.26 -20.82 53.24
C GLY A 44 -44.25 -20.27 54.25
N GLN A 45 -42.97 -20.17 53.87
CA GLN A 45 -41.91 -19.71 54.76
C GLN A 45 -42.21 -18.29 55.30
N ALA A 46 -41.85 -18.03 56.55
CA ALA A 46 -42.16 -16.75 57.19
C ALA A 46 -41.40 -15.57 56.57
N HIS A 47 -40.18 -15.80 56.08
CA HIS A 47 -39.35 -14.76 55.50
C HIS A 47 -39.60 -14.63 53.99
N LYS A 48 -40.09 -13.47 53.55
CA LYS A 48 -40.25 -13.16 52.14
C LYS A 48 -38.88 -12.97 51.48
N PRO A 49 -38.57 -13.68 50.37
CA PRO A 49 -37.35 -13.43 49.62
C PRO A 49 -37.33 -11.98 49.12
N THR A 50 -36.23 -11.27 49.37
CA THR A 50 -36.02 -9.91 48.86
C THR A 50 -35.11 -9.99 47.64
N PRO A 51 -35.42 -9.29 46.53
CA PRO A 51 -34.52 -9.22 45.39
C PRO A 51 -33.14 -8.74 45.83
N PRO A 52 -32.04 -9.37 45.36
CA PRO A 52 -30.71 -8.87 45.67
C PRO A 52 -30.55 -7.47 45.07
N VAL A 53 -30.29 -6.48 45.93
CA VAL A 53 -29.88 -5.15 45.49
C VAL A 53 -28.45 -5.28 44.98
N MET A 54 -28.28 -5.30 43.65
CA MET A 54 -26.94 -5.37 43.05
C MET A 54 -26.12 -4.14 43.48
N PRO A 55 -24.97 -4.32 44.16
CA PRO A 55 -24.00 -3.24 44.25
C PRO A 55 -23.42 -3.03 42.84
N GLN A 56 -23.58 -1.81 42.32
CA GLN A 56 -23.26 -1.34 40.98
C GLN A 56 -21.74 -1.29 40.67
N GLY A 57 -20.95 -2.24 41.18
CA GLY A 57 -19.53 -2.04 41.38
C GLY A 57 -18.67 -3.30 41.31
N LYS A 58 -18.95 -4.22 40.39
CA LYS A 58 -17.93 -5.17 39.89
C LYS A 58 -18.13 -5.40 38.40
N ASN A 59 -17.50 -4.54 37.60
CA ASN A 59 -17.30 -4.78 36.17
C ASN A 59 -16.46 -6.04 36.00
N SER A 60 -17.08 -7.21 35.97
CA SER A 60 -16.44 -8.38 35.39
C SER A 60 -16.09 -8.03 33.95
N THR A 61 -14.91 -8.43 33.49
CA THR A 61 -14.50 -8.30 32.08
C THR A 61 -15.60 -8.79 31.14
N LEU A 62 -16.34 -9.82 31.55
CA LEU A 62 -17.52 -10.35 30.87
C LEU A 62 -18.65 -9.33 30.68
N SER A 63 -18.97 -8.51 31.70
CA SER A 63 -20.02 -7.48 31.60
C SER A 63 -19.63 -6.33 30.67
N LYS A 64 -18.33 -5.97 30.65
CA LYS A 64 -17.80 -4.99 29.68
C LYS A 64 -17.81 -5.55 28.25
N ILE A 65 -17.36 -6.79 28.06
CA ILE A 65 -17.39 -7.46 26.75
C ILE A 65 -18.83 -7.60 26.24
N GLN A 66 -19.78 -7.94 27.12
CA GLN A 66 -21.20 -8.03 26.77
C GLN A 66 -21.81 -6.67 26.43
N GLY A 67 -21.51 -5.63 27.21
CA GLY A 67 -21.98 -4.26 26.94
C GLY A 67 -21.40 -3.68 25.65
N ASP A 68 -20.16 -4.03 25.30
CA ASP A 68 -19.55 -3.63 24.03
C ASP A 68 -20.06 -4.45 22.85
N ALA A 69 -20.38 -5.74 23.05
CA ALA A 69 -21.10 -6.55 22.08
C ALA A 69 -22.50 -6.00 21.79
N ASP A 70 -23.25 -5.61 22.81
CA ASP A 70 -24.60 -5.05 22.66
C ASP A 70 -24.58 -3.66 22.00
N LYS A 71 -23.54 -2.86 22.23
CA LYS A 71 -23.29 -1.61 21.47
C LYS A 71 -22.96 -1.91 20.02
N ALA A 72 -22.07 -2.86 19.75
CA ALA A 72 -21.71 -3.26 18.39
C ALA A 72 -22.94 -3.73 17.60
N LYS A 73 -23.82 -4.53 18.23
CA LYS A 73 -25.11 -4.95 17.65
C LYS A 73 -26.02 -3.77 17.30
N LYS A 74 -26.17 -2.79 18.21
CA LYS A 74 -26.95 -1.56 17.95
C LYS A 74 -26.39 -0.72 16.79
N HIS A 75 -25.10 -0.84 16.49
CA HIS A 75 -24.46 -0.20 15.34
C HIS A 75 -24.49 -1.04 14.06
N GLY A 76 -25.25 -2.14 14.03
CA GLY A 76 -25.45 -2.95 12.83
C GLY A 76 -24.38 -4.01 12.58
N MET A 77 -23.51 -4.31 13.56
CA MET A 77 -22.46 -5.33 13.42
C MET A 77 -23.01 -6.74 13.20
N ASP A 78 -24.25 -7.03 13.62
CA ASP A 78 -24.90 -8.33 13.38
C ASP A 78 -24.96 -8.69 11.90
N LYS A 79 -25.09 -7.69 11.01
CA LYS A 79 -25.10 -7.91 9.56
C LYS A 79 -23.74 -8.36 9.03
N TYR A 80 -22.63 -7.91 9.63
CA TYR A 80 -21.28 -8.30 9.24
C TYR A 80 -20.88 -9.65 9.83
N ILE A 81 -21.28 -9.90 11.09
CA ILE A 81 -21.01 -11.17 11.79
C ILE A 81 -21.78 -12.33 11.14
N GLY A 82 -23.03 -12.09 10.73
CA GLY A 82 -23.86 -13.08 10.05
C GLY A 82 -23.64 -13.17 8.53
N ALA A 83 -22.78 -12.34 7.95
CA ALA A 83 -22.54 -12.37 6.51
C ALA A 83 -21.68 -13.59 6.14
N ASP A 84 -22.08 -14.28 5.08
CA ASP A 84 -21.28 -15.36 4.50
C ASP A 84 -20.11 -14.75 3.70
N PRO A 85 -18.84 -14.93 4.15
CA PRO A 85 -17.69 -14.34 3.49
C PRO A 85 -17.60 -14.74 2.02
N VAL A 86 -17.98 -15.97 1.65
CA VAL A 86 -17.79 -16.52 0.30
C VAL A 86 -18.62 -15.80 -0.77
N ARG A 87 -19.66 -15.07 -0.36
CA ARG A 87 -20.59 -14.41 -1.28
C ARG A 87 -20.13 -13.02 -1.72
N PHE A 88 -19.02 -12.52 -1.20
CA PHE A 88 -18.53 -11.19 -1.53
C PHE A 88 -17.55 -11.21 -2.70
N ASP A 89 -17.49 -10.09 -3.42
CA ASP A 89 -16.43 -9.83 -4.38
C ASP A 89 -15.13 -9.49 -3.63
N HIS A 90 -14.37 -10.53 -3.30
CA HIS A 90 -13.10 -10.40 -2.61
C HIS A 90 -12.02 -9.69 -3.42
N HIS A 91 -12.11 -9.68 -4.75
CA HIS A 91 -11.15 -8.92 -5.56
C HIS A 91 -11.37 -7.43 -5.33
N ASN A 92 -12.61 -6.95 -5.43
CA ASN A 92 -12.92 -5.54 -5.19
C ASN A 92 -12.70 -5.13 -3.73
N LEU A 93 -13.09 -5.96 -2.75
CA LEU A 93 -12.82 -5.68 -1.33
C LEU A 93 -11.32 -5.60 -1.04
N PHE A 94 -10.52 -6.49 -1.63
CA PHE A 94 -9.07 -6.46 -1.49
C PHE A 94 -8.47 -5.19 -2.10
N ARG A 95 -8.93 -4.77 -3.29
CA ARG A 95 -8.51 -3.51 -3.91
C ARG A 95 -8.75 -2.33 -2.95
N ILE A 96 -9.93 -2.24 -2.35
CA ILE A 96 -10.26 -1.17 -1.40
C ILE A 96 -9.34 -1.23 -0.18
N LEU A 97 -9.18 -2.42 0.42
CA LEU A 97 -8.32 -2.62 1.59
C LEU A 97 -6.87 -2.22 1.30
N GLN A 98 -6.32 -2.64 0.18
CA GLN A 98 -4.96 -2.32 -0.25
C GLN A 98 -4.80 -0.82 -0.49
N GLY A 99 -5.73 -0.21 -1.22
CA GLY A 99 -5.71 1.23 -1.51
C GLY A 99 -5.75 2.09 -0.25
N GLN A 100 -6.62 1.74 0.71
CA GLN A 100 -6.70 2.41 2.02
C GLN A 100 -5.43 2.19 2.86
N THR A 101 -4.85 0.99 2.79
CA THR A 101 -3.58 0.69 3.47
C THR A 101 -2.45 1.55 2.91
N LEU A 102 -2.41 1.73 1.58
CA LEU A 102 -1.42 2.56 0.91
C LEU A 102 -1.63 4.04 1.23
N GLU A 103 -2.87 4.51 1.20
CA GLU A 103 -3.21 5.87 1.60
C GLU A 103 -2.73 6.18 3.02
N TYR A 104 -3.05 5.30 3.99
CA TYR A 104 -2.57 5.43 5.36
C TYR A 104 -1.03 5.50 5.44
N ARG A 105 -0.32 4.68 4.66
CA ARG A 105 1.15 4.70 4.64
C ARG A 105 1.72 6.00 4.09
N LEU A 106 1.10 6.54 3.06
CA LEU A 106 1.54 7.77 2.39
C LEU A 106 1.18 9.05 3.15
N VAL A 107 0.40 8.97 4.23
CA VAL A 107 0.27 10.08 5.21
C VAL A 107 1.63 10.43 5.82
N ASP A 108 2.52 9.45 5.96
CA ASP A 108 3.93 9.66 6.27
C ASP A 108 4.78 9.50 4.98
N PRO A 109 5.00 10.60 4.24
CA PRO A 109 5.64 10.54 2.93
C PRO A 109 7.14 10.21 3.00
N TYR A 110 7.80 10.36 4.16
CA TYR A 110 9.25 10.20 4.24
C TYR A 110 9.68 8.78 4.62
N CYS A 111 8.86 8.07 5.40
CA CYS A 111 9.23 6.75 5.88
C CYS A 111 8.67 5.61 5.03
N SER A 112 7.51 5.81 4.39
CA SER A 112 6.88 4.72 3.63
C SER A 112 7.30 4.71 2.17
N LEU A 113 7.26 5.85 1.48
CA LEU A 113 7.43 5.93 0.02
C LEU A 113 6.58 4.90 -0.74
N GLY A 114 5.43 4.52 -0.18
CA GLY A 114 4.54 3.49 -0.70
C GLY A 114 4.74 2.09 -0.09
N TRP A 115 5.84 1.80 0.59
CA TRP A 115 6.09 0.48 1.19
C TRP A 115 5.11 0.17 2.32
N PHE A 116 4.45 -0.97 2.21
CA PHE A 116 3.72 -1.59 3.30
C PHE A 116 4.66 -2.07 4.40
N SER A 117 4.22 -2.01 5.65
CA SER A 117 4.95 -2.63 6.76
C SER A 117 4.87 -4.16 6.68
N PRO A 118 5.81 -4.90 7.32
CA PRO A 118 5.75 -6.37 7.34
C PRO A 118 4.40 -6.92 7.84
N GLY A 119 3.80 -6.27 8.85
CA GLY A 119 2.48 -6.67 9.36
C GLY A 119 1.34 -6.41 8.36
N GLN A 120 1.41 -5.32 7.60
CA GLN A 120 0.43 -5.04 6.54
C GLN A 120 0.54 -6.04 5.39
N ILE A 121 1.78 -6.35 4.97
CA ILE A 121 2.04 -7.36 3.95
C ILE A 121 1.46 -8.71 4.40
N PHE A 122 1.75 -9.13 5.63
CA PHE A 122 1.21 -10.36 6.20
C PHE A 122 -0.33 -10.42 6.13
N VAL A 123 -1.02 -9.35 6.54
CA VAL A 123 -2.49 -9.28 6.49
C VAL A 123 -3.02 -9.37 5.06
N LEU A 124 -2.39 -8.67 4.11
CA LEU A 124 -2.78 -8.71 2.71
C LEU A 124 -2.54 -10.11 2.12
N ASP A 125 -1.41 -10.73 2.41
CA ASP A 125 -1.05 -12.07 1.94
C ASP A 125 -2.02 -13.13 2.47
N GLU A 126 -2.36 -13.07 3.77
CA GLU A 126 -3.36 -13.94 4.39
C GLU A 126 -4.75 -13.77 3.78
N TYR A 127 -5.16 -12.53 3.47
CA TYR A 127 -6.43 -12.27 2.78
C TYR A 127 -6.44 -12.94 1.40
N GLN A 128 -5.37 -12.80 0.62
CA GLN A 128 -5.27 -13.41 -0.71
C GLN A 128 -5.33 -14.93 -0.64
N ALA A 129 -4.60 -15.53 0.30
CA ALA A 129 -4.57 -16.98 0.49
C ALA A 129 -5.96 -17.53 0.89
N ARG A 130 -6.66 -16.83 1.79
CA ARG A 130 -7.96 -17.25 2.31
C ARG A 130 -9.09 -17.10 1.29
N TYR A 131 -9.08 -16.04 0.49
CA TYR A 131 -10.19 -15.68 -0.40
C TYR A 131 -9.88 -15.81 -1.90
N GLY A 132 -8.71 -16.34 -2.26
CA GLY A 132 -8.35 -16.64 -3.64
C GLY A 132 -8.14 -15.42 -4.52
N VAL A 133 -7.76 -14.27 -3.94
CA VAL A 133 -7.44 -13.07 -4.73
C VAL A 133 -6.11 -13.24 -5.44
N ARG A 134 -6.14 -13.18 -6.78
CA ARG A 134 -4.96 -13.47 -7.60
C ARG A 134 -3.82 -12.47 -7.36
N GLY A 135 -2.59 -12.96 -7.37
CA GLY A 135 -1.38 -12.13 -7.25
C GLY A 135 -1.27 -11.07 -8.36
N CYS A 136 -1.57 -11.44 -9.61
CA CYS A 136 -1.53 -10.50 -10.74
C CYS A 136 -2.49 -9.33 -10.51
N TYR A 137 -3.75 -9.61 -10.15
CA TYR A 137 -4.73 -8.59 -9.79
C TYR A 137 -4.26 -7.65 -8.69
N ARG A 138 -3.68 -8.17 -7.60
CA ARG A 138 -3.08 -7.34 -6.53
C ARG A 138 -2.03 -6.38 -7.09
N HIS A 139 -1.08 -6.88 -7.87
CA HIS A 139 -0.01 -6.04 -8.40
C HIS A 139 -0.50 -5.04 -9.45
N LEU A 140 -1.54 -5.38 -10.23
CA LEU A 140 -2.17 -4.43 -11.14
C LEU A 140 -2.83 -3.29 -10.38
N CYS A 141 -3.66 -3.61 -9.39
CA CYS A 141 -4.29 -2.60 -8.54
C CYS A 141 -3.24 -1.76 -7.82
N TYR A 142 -2.19 -2.39 -7.30
CA TYR A 142 -1.11 -1.68 -6.63
C TYR A 142 -0.36 -0.73 -7.56
N LEU A 143 -0.05 -1.19 -8.77
CA LEU A 143 0.71 -0.40 -9.73
C LEU A 143 -0.11 0.78 -10.23
N GLU A 144 -1.39 0.56 -10.55
CA GLU A 144 -2.35 1.64 -10.85
C GLU A 144 -2.40 2.67 -9.72
N ASP A 145 -2.54 2.17 -8.49
CA ASP A 145 -2.53 2.97 -7.29
C ASP A 145 -1.24 3.81 -7.17
N LEU A 146 -0.07 3.20 -7.30
CA LEU A 146 1.23 3.88 -7.19
C LEU A 146 1.39 4.95 -8.28
N LEU A 147 0.96 4.67 -9.51
CA LEU A 147 0.99 5.64 -10.61
C LEU A 147 0.09 6.84 -10.34
N ASP A 148 -1.13 6.63 -9.83
CA ASP A 148 -2.04 7.71 -9.46
C ASP A 148 -1.43 8.68 -8.43
N ARG A 149 -0.62 8.17 -7.50
CA ARG A 149 0.09 9.01 -6.51
C ARG A 149 1.33 9.68 -7.10
N ALA A 150 2.11 8.96 -7.90
CA ALA A 150 3.29 9.49 -8.57
C ALA A 150 2.94 10.63 -9.53
N GLU A 151 1.86 10.49 -10.31
CA GLU A 151 1.36 11.53 -11.22
C GLU A 151 0.87 12.78 -10.48
N LYS A 152 0.43 12.65 -9.21
CA LYS A 152 0.08 13.77 -8.32
C LYS A 152 1.29 14.40 -7.61
N GLY A 153 2.51 13.94 -7.91
CA GLY A 153 3.74 14.45 -7.31
C GLY A 153 4.03 13.92 -5.90
N GLN A 154 3.33 12.87 -5.43
CA GLN A 154 3.70 12.22 -4.19
C GLN A 154 4.97 11.38 -4.40
N MET A 155 5.86 11.39 -3.40
CA MET A 155 7.09 10.61 -3.45
C MET A 155 6.78 9.12 -3.29
N ILE A 156 7.03 8.35 -4.35
CA ILE A 156 6.91 6.90 -4.38
C ILE A 156 8.29 6.31 -4.65
N ASP A 157 8.65 5.25 -3.94
CA ASP A 157 9.88 4.51 -4.21
C ASP A 157 9.79 3.84 -5.59
N PRO A 158 10.64 4.21 -6.56
CA PRO A 158 10.61 3.62 -7.89
C PRO A 158 10.76 2.09 -7.86
N THR A 159 11.46 1.53 -6.87
CA THR A 159 11.65 0.09 -6.70
C THR A 159 10.31 -0.66 -6.61
N LEU A 160 9.27 -0.06 -6.03
CA LEU A 160 7.93 -0.65 -5.94
C LEU A 160 7.25 -0.75 -7.30
N ILE A 161 7.37 0.31 -8.12
CA ILE A 161 6.85 0.36 -9.48
C ILE A 161 7.58 -0.70 -10.32
N HIS A 162 8.90 -0.76 -10.24
CA HIS A 162 9.72 -1.76 -10.92
C HIS A 162 9.32 -3.19 -10.56
N TYR A 163 9.21 -3.49 -9.27
CA TYR A 163 8.87 -4.81 -8.77
C TYR A 163 7.47 -5.23 -9.21
N SER A 164 6.48 -4.35 -9.02
CA SER A 164 5.09 -4.64 -9.38
C SER A 164 4.89 -4.78 -10.88
N PHE A 165 5.54 -3.93 -11.69
CA PHE A 165 5.53 -4.05 -13.14
C PHE A 165 6.15 -5.37 -13.60
N ALA A 166 7.33 -5.73 -13.07
CA ALA A 166 8.00 -6.99 -13.42
C ALA A 166 7.15 -8.20 -13.05
N PHE A 167 6.49 -8.15 -11.89
CA PHE A 167 5.55 -9.19 -11.45
C PHE A 167 4.41 -9.33 -12.47
N CYS A 168 3.67 -8.26 -12.78
CA CYS A 168 2.58 -8.30 -13.76
C CYS A 168 3.05 -8.77 -15.14
N ALA A 169 4.18 -8.25 -15.63
CA ALA A 169 4.76 -8.64 -16.91
C ALA A 169 5.09 -10.14 -16.96
N SER A 170 5.63 -10.71 -15.88
CA SER A 170 5.94 -12.15 -15.80
C SER A 170 4.70 -13.04 -15.94
N TYR A 171 3.57 -12.60 -15.41
CA TYR A 171 2.29 -13.30 -15.53
C TYR A 171 1.71 -13.14 -16.94
N VAL A 172 1.67 -11.91 -17.47
CA VAL A 172 1.03 -11.61 -18.76
C VAL A 172 1.81 -12.23 -19.92
N HIS A 173 3.14 -12.19 -19.89
CA HIS A 173 4.00 -12.71 -20.96
C HIS A 173 4.40 -14.18 -20.78
N GLY A 174 4.02 -14.83 -19.67
CA GLY A 174 4.15 -16.28 -19.50
C GLY A 174 5.55 -16.83 -19.17
N ASN A 175 6.45 -16.02 -18.60
CA ASN A 175 7.81 -16.46 -18.23
C ASN A 175 7.93 -16.75 -16.73
N ARG A 176 7.07 -17.64 -16.23
CA ARG A 176 7.06 -18.06 -14.83
C ARG A 176 7.89 -19.34 -14.65
N PRO A 177 8.82 -19.41 -13.67
CA PRO A 177 9.65 -20.59 -13.45
C PRO A 177 8.84 -21.85 -13.10
N ASP A 178 7.58 -21.67 -12.67
CA ASP A 178 6.59 -22.70 -12.38
C ASP A 178 5.67 -23.06 -13.57
N GLY A 179 5.86 -22.46 -14.75
CA GLY A 179 5.30 -22.94 -16.03
C GLY A 179 3.78 -22.77 -16.23
N VAL A 180 3.05 -22.24 -15.25
CA VAL A 180 1.59 -22.00 -15.35
C VAL A 180 1.27 -20.57 -14.91
N GLY A 181 1.10 -19.67 -15.88
CA GLY A 181 0.56 -18.34 -15.66
C GLY A 181 -0.87 -18.26 -16.17
N THR A 182 -1.86 -18.37 -15.29
CA THR A 182 -3.26 -18.04 -15.66
C THR A 182 -3.48 -16.55 -15.43
N VAL A 183 -3.78 -15.82 -16.51
CA VAL A 183 -4.11 -14.40 -16.49
C VAL A 183 -5.43 -14.21 -17.23
N LEU A 184 -6.35 -13.47 -16.62
CA LEU A 184 -7.62 -13.16 -17.26
C LEU A 184 -7.45 -12.15 -18.40
N ALA A 185 -8.39 -12.14 -19.35
CA ALA A 185 -8.45 -11.13 -20.40
C ALA A 185 -8.51 -9.71 -19.81
N GLU A 186 -9.35 -9.51 -18.80
CA GLU A 186 -9.48 -8.24 -18.07
C GLU A 186 -8.15 -7.78 -17.44
N GLU A 187 -7.38 -8.70 -16.87
CA GLU A 187 -6.06 -8.38 -16.29
C GLU A 187 -5.05 -8.02 -17.37
N LYS A 188 -5.10 -8.67 -18.54
CA LYS A 188 -4.23 -8.34 -19.68
C LYS A 188 -4.54 -6.95 -20.22
N GLU A 189 -5.82 -6.61 -20.36
CA GLU A 189 -6.24 -5.28 -20.82
C GLU A 189 -5.84 -4.19 -19.82
N CYS A 190 -6.11 -4.41 -18.53
CA CYS A 190 -5.69 -3.53 -17.45
C CYS A 190 -4.15 -3.34 -17.45
N PHE A 191 -3.39 -4.42 -17.63
CA PHE A 191 -1.93 -4.34 -17.75
C PHE A 191 -1.48 -3.47 -18.92
N GLN A 192 -2.09 -3.61 -20.10
CA GLN A 192 -1.70 -2.76 -21.26
C GLN A 192 -1.98 -1.28 -20.98
N HIS A 193 -3.11 -0.97 -20.32
CA HIS A 193 -3.43 0.39 -19.93
C HIS A 193 -2.40 0.96 -18.93
N ILE A 194 -2.09 0.21 -17.88
CA ILE A 194 -1.08 0.61 -16.87
C ILE A 194 0.32 0.72 -17.48
N LYS A 195 0.69 -0.20 -18.38
CA LYS A 195 1.96 -0.19 -19.13
C LYS A 195 2.12 1.09 -19.94
N GLU A 196 1.07 1.51 -20.64
CA GLU A 196 1.06 2.76 -21.40
C GLU A 196 1.22 3.98 -20.49
N ARG A 197 0.46 4.05 -19.39
CA ARG A 197 0.57 5.12 -18.40
C ARG A 197 1.97 5.21 -17.81
N LEU A 198 2.55 4.07 -17.43
CA LEU A 198 3.92 4.00 -16.92
C LEU A 198 4.93 4.48 -17.96
N ARG A 199 4.77 4.14 -19.25
CA ARG A 199 5.65 4.66 -20.32
C ARG A 199 5.65 6.18 -20.33
N VAL A 200 4.47 6.80 -20.32
CA VAL A 200 4.31 8.25 -20.32
C VAL A 200 4.95 8.89 -19.07
N LEU A 201 4.76 8.30 -17.89
CA LEU A 201 5.39 8.78 -16.66
C LEU A 201 6.92 8.72 -16.75
N LEU A 202 7.48 7.64 -17.27
CA LEU A 202 8.94 7.49 -17.42
C LEU A 202 9.50 8.46 -18.47
N GLU A 203 8.81 8.65 -19.60
CA GLU A 203 9.17 9.67 -20.60
C GLU A 203 9.19 11.08 -19.97
N HIS A 204 8.20 11.38 -19.13
CA HIS A 204 8.15 12.65 -18.39
C HIS A 204 9.34 12.80 -17.42
N GLN A 205 9.66 11.76 -16.65
CA GLN A 205 10.79 11.77 -15.71
C GLN A 205 12.13 11.91 -16.42
N ILE A 206 12.31 11.25 -17.57
CA ILE A 206 13.53 11.36 -18.38
C ILE A 206 13.63 12.73 -19.04
N THR A 207 12.51 13.30 -19.51
CA THR A 207 12.49 14.66 -20.07
C THR A 207 12.79 15.72 -19.00
N ASN A 208 12.37 15.49 -17.76
CA ASN A 208 12.58 16.41 -16.63
C ASN A 208 13.66 15.89 -15.66
N PHE A 209 14.67 15.18 -16.17
CA PHE A 209 15.63 14.44 -15.33
C PHE A 209 16.36 15.31 -14.31
N MET A 210 16.64 16.58 -14.63
CA MET A 210 17.26 17.55 -13.71
C MET A 210 16.39 17.84 -12.47
N TYR A 211 15.07 17.74 -12.61
CA TYR A 211 14.10 17.99 -11.52
C TYR A 211 13.69 16.70 -10.82
N CYS A 212 13.54 15.61 -11.59
CA CYS A 212 13.17 14.31 -11.05
C CYS A 212 14.34 13.61 -10.36
N PHE A 213 15.58 13.92 -10.74
CA PHE A 213 16.82 13.35 -10.20
C PHE A 213 17.86 14.44 -9.91
N PRO A 214 17.60 15.38 -9.01
CA PRO A 214 18.48 16.53 -8.78
C PRO A 214 19.89 16.07 -8.40
N PHE A 215 20.91 16.60 -9.10
CA PHE A 215 22.32 16.24 -8.91
C PHE A 215 22.60 14.73 -9.01
N GLY A 216 21.81 14.02 -9.84
CA GLY A 216 21.92 12.57 -10.00
C GLY A 216 21.44 11.77 -8.78
N ARG A 217 20.69 12.39 -7.85
CA ARG A 217 20.17 11.74 -6.64
C ARG A 217 18.70 11.33 -6.79
N PRO A 218 18.29 10.18 -6.19
CA PRO A 218 19.16 9.18 -5.57
C PRO A 218 20.05 8.49 -6.60
N GLU A 219 21.22 8.03 -6.15
CA GLU A 219 22.25 7.48 -7.04
C GLU A 219 21.73 6.27 -7.81
N GLY A 220 21.94 6.24 -9.12
CA GLY A 220 21.46 5.17 -9.99
C GLY A 220 19.95 5.21 -10.31
N ALA A 221 19.17 6.15 -9.76
CA ALA A 221 17.73 6.22 -10.00
C ALA A 221 17.38 6.52 -11.47
N LEU A 222 18.12 7.41 -12.13
CA LEU A 222 17.96 7.68 -13.56
C LEU A 222 18.30 6.44 -14.40
N LYS A 223 19.38 5.72 -14.07
CA LYS A 223 19.74 4.46 -14.73
C LYS A 223 18.65 3.38 -14.54
N ALA A 224 18.09 3.28 -13.33
CA ALA A 224 16.97 2.39 -13.07
C ALA A 224 15.75 2.78 -13.91
N THR A 225 15.42 4.06 -13.98
CA THR A 225 14.31 4.61 -14.78
C THR A 225 14.46 4.25 -16.27
N LEU A 226 15.67 4.41 -16.83
CA LEU A 226 15.99 3.99 -18.20
C LEU A 226 15.85 2.47 -18.38
N SER A 227 16.33 1.68 -17.43
CA SER A 227 16.20 0.21 -17.48
C SER A 227 14.74 -0.26 -17.39
N LEU A 228 13.90 0.42 -16.59
CA LEU A 228 12.47 0.13 -16.54
C LEU A 228 11.79 0.51 -17.85
N LEU A 229 12.15 1.66 -18.43
CA LEU A 229 11.61 2.10 -19.72
C LEU A 229 11.85 1.06 -20.81
N GLU A 230 13.05 0.49 -20.87
CA GLU A 230 13.36 -0.61 -21.79
C GLU A 230 12.44 -1.80 -21.60
N ARG A 231 12.23 -2.22 -20.35
CA ARG A 231 11.30 -3.32 -20.02
C ARG A 231 9.85 -3.00 -20.36
N VAL A 232 9.43 -1.75 -20.17
CA VAL A 232 8.10 -1.26 -20.53
C VAL A 232 7.91 -1.28 -22.04
N LEU A 233 8.95 -1.05 -22.83
CA LEU A 233 8.89 -1.14 -24.29
C LEU A 233 8.86 -2.57 -24.83
N MET A 234 9.29 -3.57 -24.05
CA MET A 234 9.29 -4.97 -24.49
C MET A 234 7.86 -5.45 -24.82
N LYS A 235 7.71 -6.16 -25.94
CA LYS A 235 6.43 -6.78 -26.35
C LYS A 235 6.13 -8.04 -25.55
N ASP A 236 7.16 -8.79 -25.25
CA ASP A 236 7.16 -10.00 -24.43
C ASP A 236 8.54 -10.13 -23.74
N ILE A 237 8.74 -11.12 -22.88
CA ILE A 237 9.98 -11.25 -22.10
C ILE A 237 11.17 -11.77 -22.92
N VAL A 238 10.93 -12.39 -24.08
CA VAL A 238 11.97 -13.06 -24.89
C VAL A 238 12.43 -12.21 -26.08
N THR A 239 11.64 -11.21 -26.46
CA THR A 239 11.92 -10.31 -27.57
C THR A 239 12.43 -8.98 -27.01
N PRO A 240 13.77 -8.77 -26.94
CA PRO A 240 14.32 -7.49 -26.54
C PRO A 240 13.89 -6.41 -27.53
N VAL A 241 13.70 -5.21 -27.00
CA VAL A 241 13.37 -4.03 -27.82
C VAL A 241 14.57 -3.73 -28.72
N PRO A 242 14.36 -3.41 -30.01
CA PRO A 242 15.45 -2.98 -30.87
C PRO A 242 16.16 -1.77 -30.24
N PRO A 243 17.51 -1.75 -30.15
CA PRO A 243 18.23 -0.68 -29.48
C PRO A 243 18.00 0.69 -30.12
N GLY A 244 17.62 0.72 -31.41
CA GLY A 244 17.24 1.95 -32.11
C GLY A 244 15.93 2.56 -31.61
N GLU A 245 14.96 1.75 -31.17
CA GLU A 245 13.67 2.26 -30.66
C GLU A 245 13.86 2.94 -29.30
N VAL A 246 14.56 2.26 -28.38
CA VAL A 246 14.90 2.81 -27.06
C VAL A 246 15.71 4.10 -27.22
N ARG A 247 16.77 4.07 -28.03
CA ARG A 247 17.63 5.23 -28.29
C ARG A 247 16.85 6.37 -28.93
N GLY A 248 15.94 6.08 -29.87
CA GLY A 248 15.08 7.07 -30.50
C GLY A 248 14.19 7.80 -29.48
N MET A 249 13.62 7.05 -28.54
CA MET A 249 12.77 7.61 -27.50
C MET A 249 13.56 8.43 -26.47
N ILE A 250 14.73 7.94 -26.03
CA ILE A 250 15.63 8.71 -25.16
C ILE A 250 16.08 9.98 -25.86
N LYS A 251 16.48 9.90 -27.14
CA LYS A 251 16.87 11.07 -27.94
C LYS A 251 15.75 12.11 -27.97
N LYS A 252 14.51 11.70 -28.24
CA LYS A 252 13.34 12.60 -28.22
C LYS A 252 13.14 13.25 -26.84
N CYS A 253 13.30 12.50 -25.75
CA CYS A 253 13.21 13.05 -24.39
C CYS A 253 14.32 14.07 -24.11
N LEU A 254 15.55 13.82 -24.56
CA LEU A 254 16.68 14.74 -24.39
C LEU A 254 16.54 16.00 -25.25
N GLU A 255 16.03 15.89 -26.48
CA GLU A 255 15.70 17.04 -27.34
C GLU A 255 14.64 17.92 -26.69
N ASN A 256 13.59 17.30 -26.12
CA ASN A 256 12.56 18.02 -25.37
C ASN A 256 13.12 18.64 -24.09
N ALA A 257 14.00 17.94 -23.37
CA ALA A 257 14.65 18.44 -22.17
C ALA A 257 15.50 19.68 -22.48
N ALA A 258 16.27 19.64 -23.57
CA ALA A 258 17.07 20.77 -24.04
C ALA A 258 16.20 21.98 -24.36
N LEU A 259 15.08 21.78 -25.06
CA LEU A 259 14.13 22.85 -25.36
C LEU A 259 13.51 23.44 -24.09
N LEU A 260 13.05 22.60 -23.15
CA LEU A 260 12.46 23.06 -21.89
C LEU A 260 13.47 23.85 -21.05
N ASN A 261 14.69 23.35 -20.93
CA ASN A 261 15.75 24.01 -20.17
C ASN A 261 16.13 25.35 -20.80
N TYR A 262 16.30 25.40 -22.13
CA TYR A 262 16.57 26.65 -22.84
C TYR A 262 15.44 27.67 -22.65
N THR A 263 14.18 27.24 -22.78
CA THR A 263 13.00 28.11 -22.60
C THR A 263 12.91 28.67 -21.17
N ARG A 264 13.30 27.88 -20.16
CA ARG A 264 13.35 28.35 -18.77
C ARG A 264 14.45 29.39 -18.57
N LEU A 265 15.65 29.13 -19.07
CA LEU A 265 16.79 30.06 -18.96
C LEU A 265 16.55 31.36 -19.75
N SER A 266 15.96 31.29 -20.96
CA SER A 266 15.62 32.47 -21.75
C SER A 266 14.55 33.34 -21.07
N ALA A 267 13.60 32.72 -20.37
CA ALA A 267 12.60 33.42 -19.58
C ALA A 267 13.19 34.09 -18.32
N GLU A 268 14.10 33.42 -17.61
CA GLU A 268 14.79 33.99 -16.44
C GLU A 268 15.61 35.23 -16.77
N THR A 269 16.23 35.23 -17.95
CA THR A 269 17.03 36.35 -18.47
C THR A 269 16.21 37.44 -19.15
N ARG A 270 14.88 37.28 -19.29
CA ARG A 270 13.94 38.19 -20.01
C ARG A 270 14.37 38.58 -21.43
N ILE A 271 15.21 37.76 -22.05
CA ILE A 271 15.81 38.05 -23.36
C ILE A 271 14.75 38.14 -24.46
N GLU A 272 13.65 37.41 -24.35
CA GLU A 272 12.56 37.47 -25.32
C GLU A 272 11.86 38.85 -25.34
N GLU A 273 11.67 39.47 -24.17
CA GLU A 273 11.08 40.82 -24.07
C GLU A 273 12.04 41.89 -24.64
N ASP A 274 13.34 41.74 -24.37
CA ASP A 274 14.37 42.69 -24.79
C ASP A 274 14.74 42.56 -26.29
N LEU A 275 14.53 41.39 -26.89
CA LEU A 275 14.69 41.12 -28.32
C LEU A 275 13.44 41.47 -29.15
N SER A 276 12.23 41.45 -28.56
CA SER A 276 10.95 41.72 -29.25
C SER A 276 10.83 43.13 -29.84
N GLY A 277 11.68 44.07 -29.41
CA GLY A 277 11.72 45.44 -29.94
C GLY A 277 10.68 46.39 -29.33
N GLU A 278 9.82 45.92 -28.43
CA GLU A 278 8.84 46.75 -27.71
C GLU A 278 9.50 47.61 -26.61
N ASN A 279 10.62 47.14 -26.04
CA ASN A 279 11.46 47.92 -25.13
C ASN A 279 12.66 48.53 -25.87
N ALA A 280 12.89 49.83 -25.66
CA ALA A 280 14.07 50.55 -26.17
C ALA A 280 15.34 50.16 -25.39
N VAL A 281 15.76 48.90 -25.52
CA VAL A 281 16.97 48.35 -24.89
C VAL A 281 18.18 48.63 -25.78
N SER A 282 19.26 49.16 -25.20
CA SER A 282 20.48 49.49 -25.94
C SER A 282 21.12 48.23 -26.52
N ALA A 283 21.80 48.36 -27.66
CA ALA A 283 22.51 47.24 -28.30
C ALA A 283 23.55 46.58 -27.37
N THR A 284 24.20 47.37 -26.52
CA THR A 284 25.14 46.87 -25.49
C THR A 284 24.43 45.98 -24.48
N ARG A 285 23.27 46.39 -23.96
CA ARG A 285 22.53 45.60 -22.99
C ARG A 285 22.01 44.30 -23.58
N LYS A 286 21.49 44.33 -24.82
CA LYS A 286 21.11 43.09 -25.54
C LYS A 286 22.27 42.11 -25.71
N LEU A 287 23.47 42.63 -25.95
CA LEU A 287 24.68 41.80 -26.05
C LEU A 287 25.04 41.21 -24.69
N ASP A 288 25.00 42.01 -23.62
CA ASP A 288 25.27 41.55 -22.26
C ASP A 288 24.27 40.46 -21.83
N ASP A 289 22.97 40.63 -22.14
CA ASP A 289 21.94 39.62 -21.84
C ASP A 289 22.18 38.33 -22.62
N LEU A 290 22.55 38.41 -23.91
CA LEU A 290 22.91 37.24 -24.73
C LEU A 290 24.15 36.52 -24.20
N ILE A 291 25.17 37.26 -23.75
CA ILE A 291 26.36 36.68 -23.11
C ILE A 291 25.95 35.96 -21.83
N HIS A 292 25.11 36.58 -21.00
CA HIS A 292 24.65 35.98 -19.76
C HIS A 292 23.84 34.70 -19.98
N LEU A 293 22.94 34.66 -20.96
CA LEU A 293 22.24 33.42 -21.33
C LEU A 293 23.20 32.33 -21.82
N ALA A 294 24.23 32.71 -22.58
CA ALA A 294 25.24 31.75 -23.02
C ALA A 294 26.02 31.14 -21.85
N GLU A 295 26.38 31.95 -20.84
CA GLU A 295 27.01 31.48 -19.60
C GLU A 295 26.09 30.50 -18.86
N LEU A 296 24.81 30.83 -18.66
CA LEU A 296 23.84 29.92 -18.03
C LEU A 296 23.66 28.61 -18.80
N CYS A 297 23.69 28.64 -20.13
CA CYS A 297 23.65 27.43 -20.94
C CYS A 297 24.90 26.56 -20.75
N VAL A 298 26.08 27.17 -20.64
CA VAL A 298 27.34 26.46 -20.37
C VAL A 298 27.30 25.81 -18.99
N ASP A 299 26.90 26.55 -17.96
CA ASP A 299 26.77 26.02 -16.59
C ASP A 299 25.81 24.83 -16.53
N LEU A 300 24.68 24.92 -17.23
CA LEU A 300 23.71 23.82 -17.32
C LEU A 300 24.30 22.58 -18.02
N LEU A 301 25.04 22.77 -19.11
CA LEU A 301 25.71 21.67 -19.80
C LEU A 301 26.77 21.02 -18.93
N GLN A 302 27.53 21.82 -18.18
CA GLN A 302 28.52 21.31 -17.24
C GLN A 302 27.86 20.49 -16.12
N GLN A 303 26.76 20.97 -15.54
CA GLN A 303 26.00 20.21 -14.53
C GLN A 303 25.45 18.88 -15.07
N ASN A 304 24.97 18.89 -16.32
CA ASN A 304 24.51 17.66 -16.98
C ASN A 304 25.66 16.66 -17.14
N GLU A 305 26.85 17.13 -17.53
CA GLU A 305 28.03 16.28 -17.67
C GLU A 305 28.47 15.70 -16.32
N GLU A 306 28.54 16.53 -15.27
CA GLU A 306 28.99 16.14 -13.94
C GLU A 306 28.04 15.15 -13.24
N HIS A 307 26.73 15.29 -13.43
CA HIS A 307 25.74 14.53 -12.65
C HIS A 307 24.96 13.45 -13.43
N HIS A 308 24.91 13.53 -14.75
CA HIS A 308 24.03 12.68 -15.56
C HIS A 308 24.72 11.96 -16.73
N ALA A 309 25.97 12.29 -17.06
CA ALA A 309 26.68 11.66 -18.18
C ALA A 309 26.79 10.13 -18.02
N GLU A 310 27.17 9.63 -16.85
CA GLU A 310 27.36 8.18 -16.64
C GLU A 310 26.06 7.38 -16.79
N ALA A 311 24.92 7.97 -16.40
CA ALA A 311 23.61 7.33 -16.53
C ALA A 311 23.16 7.21 -17.99
N THR A 312 23.62 8.10 -18.87
CA THR A 312 23.26 8.14 -20.29
C THR A 312 24.24 7.40 -21.21
N LEU A 313 25.49 7.21 -20.76
CA LEU A 313 26.56 6.56 -21.52
C LEU A 313 26.69 5.04 -21.25
N GLY A 314 26.01 4.51 -20.24
CA GLY A 314 26.02 3.09 -19.93
C GLY A 314 25.33 2.25 -21.01
N ASN A 315 26.03 1.24 -21.55
CA ASN A 315 25.39 0.23 -22.38
C ASN A 315 24.27 -0.47 -21.57
N PRO A 316 23.03 -0.54 -22.07
CA PRO A 316 21.92 -1.15 -21.35
C PRO A 316 22.04 -2.67 -21.14
N SER A 317 23.08 -3.28 -21.71
CA SER A 317 23.41 -4.70 -21.57
C SER A 317 24.24 -5.06 -20.33
N ASP A 318 24.65 -4.10 -19.51
CA ASP A 318 25.37 -4.42 -18.27
C ASP A 318 24.40 -4.93 -17.19
N PRO A 319 24.54 -6.18 -16.72
CA PRO A 319 23.69 -6.68 -15.65
C PRO A 319 23.90 -5.83 -14.40
N PRO A 320 22.86 -5.64 -13.55
CA PRO A 320 23.07 -5.05 -12.24
C PRO A 320 24.11 -5.90 -11.52
N GLY A 321 25.25 -5.28 -11.18
CA GLY A 321 26.42 -5.96 -10.66
C GLY A 321 26.08 -6.83 -9.45
N GLY A 322 25.98 -8.13 -9.70
CA GLY A 322 26.16 -9.13 -8.66
C GLY A 322 27.65 -9.19 -8.32
N LYS A 323 28.00 -8.69 -7.13
CA LYS A 323 29.17 -9.12 -6.33
C LYS A 323 29.07 -8.51 -4.94
N HIS A 324 28.33 -9.18 -4.07
CA HIS A 324 28.77 -9.58 -2.74
C HIS A 324 27.76 -10.57 -2.16
N SER A 325 28.01 -11.85 -2.38
CA SER A 325 27.57 -12.88 -1.44
C SER A 325 28.57 -12.86 -0.27
N PRO A 326 28.14 -12.62 0.97
CA PRO A 326 28.76 -13.27 2.11
C PRO A 326 27.98 -14.57 2.34
N GLY A 327 28.61 -15.69 2.01
CA GLY A 327 28.21 -16.96 2.59
C GLY A 327 28.35 -16.85 4.11
N GLY A 328 27.22 -16.81 4.81
CA GLY A 328 27.13 -16.89 6.25
C GLY A 328 26.00 -17.85 6.61
N LYS A 329 26.36 -19.07 7.00
CA LYS A 329 25.43 -20.00 7.63
C LYS A 329 24.96 -19.38 8.95
N HIS A 330 23.75 -18.87 9.00
CA HIS A 330 23.05 -18.67 10.27
C HIS A 330 22.24 -19.92 10.57
N HIS A 331 22.84 -20.78 11.41
CA HIS A 331 22.10 -21.71 12.24
C HIS A 331 21.44 -20.88 13.36
N ASP A 332 20.15 -20.60 13.24
CA ASP A 332 19.36 -20.16 14.39
C ASP A 332 18.66 -21.38 14.99
N LYS A 333 19.26 -21.85 16.09
CA LYS A 333 18.56 -22.62 17.12
C LYS A 333 17.51 -21.70 17.73
N CYS A 334 16.23 -22.01 17.55
CA CYS A 334 15.22 -21.65 18.54
C CYS A 334 15.39 -22.61 19.73
N GLU A 335 15.97 -22.11 20.83
CA GLU A 335 15.79 -22.73 22.13
C GLU A 335 14.41 -22.32 22.65
N GLU A 336 13.52 -23.32 22.74
CA GLU A 336 12.35 -23.29 23.61
C GLU A 336 12.82 -23.12 25.05
N THR A 337 12.33 -22.08 25.71
CA THR A 337 12.30 -22.04 27.18
C THR A 337 10.86 -22.25 27.61
N SER A 338 10.64 -23.41 28.23
CA SER A 338 9.55 -23.64 29.18
C SER A 338 9.90 -23.02 30.53
#